data_AF-W0S8K3-F1
#
_entry.id   AF-W0S8K3-F1
#
_cell.length_a   1.000
_cell.length_b   1.000
_cell.length_c   1.000
_cell.angle_alpha   90.00
_cell.angle_beta   90.00
_cell.angle_gamma   90.00
#
_symmetry.space_group_name_H-M   'P 1'
#
loop_
_entity.id
_entity.type
_entity.pdbx_description
1 polymer ?
#
loop_
_entity_poly.entity_id
_entity_poly.type
_entity_poly.pdbx_seq_one_letter_code
_entity_poly.pdbx_strand_id
1 'polypeptide(L)'
;MKILYEYGGFYLDTDMEAIASFDNLLSYSFFAGKEDDEMINGAILGAEKGHEFVFSIYEEVKKSLRTNFIPIPRIITYIYKKNTNLEGIKIFEKEVFYPFNPYASPIKQLLYQDIQKNTVAIHHWSKSWNPSFIQKCFRRLKRIISKSKYY
;
A
#
# COMPACT_ATOMS: atom_id res chain seq x y z
N MET A 1 -5.98 9.16 1.64
CA MET A 1 -5.36 9.62 2.90
C MET A 1 -6.15 10.70 3.64
N LYS A 2 -6.32 11.92 3.11
CA LYS A 2 -7.08 12.98 3.82
C LYS A 2 -8.45 12.51 4.31
N ILE A 3 -9.25 11.93 3.40
CA ILE A 3 -10.60 11.40 3.73
C ILE A 3 -10.52 10.30 4.79
N LEU A 4 -9.62 9.31 4.61
CA LEU A 4 -9.42 8.23 5.59
C LEU A 4 -9.05 8.77 6.99
N TYR A 5 -8.26 9.84 7.07
CA TYR A 5 -7.95 10.49 8.35
C TYR A 5 -9.16 11.20 8.96
N GLU A 6 -9.90 11.97 8.16
CA GLU A 6 -11.03 12.79 8.63
C GLU A 6 -12.26 11.96 9.04
N TYR A 7 -12.47 10.82 8.40
CA TYR A 7 -13.69 10.02 8.54
C TYR A 7 -13.45 8.59 9.05
N GLY A 8 -12.22 8.08 8.97
CA GLY A 8 -11.95 6.66 9.23
C GLY A 8 -12.60 5.76 8.17
N GLY A 9 -12.81 4.50 8.54
CA GLY A 9 -13.42 3.48 7.69
C GLY A 9 -12.39 2.82 6.77
N PHE A 10 -12.86 2.33 5.63
CA PHE A 10 -12.02 1.62 4.66
C PHE A 10 -11.85 2.44 3.38
N TYR A 11 -10.62 2.47 2.89
CA TYR A 11 -10.26 2.96 1.57
C TYR A 11 -9.90 1.77 0.69
N LEU A 12 -10.45 1.72 -0.52
CA LEU A 12 -10.15 0.73 -1.53
C LEU A 12 -9.92 1.41 -2.88
N ASP A 13 -8.93 0.95 -3.63
CA ASP A 13 -8.81 1.26 -5.05
C ASP A 13 -9.98 0.63 -5.83
N THR A 14 -10.34 1.21 -6.97
CA THR A 14 -11.52 0.79 -7.74
C THR A 14 -11.34 -0.57 -8.41
N ASP A 15 -10.11 -1.08 -8.49
CA ASP A 15 -9.73 -2.38 -9.01
C ASP A 15 -9.48 -3.41 -7.89
N MET A 16 -9.95 -3.14 -6.67
CA MET A 16 -10.03 -4.12 -5.59
C MET A 16 -11.38 -4.87 -5.64
N GLU A 17 -11.32 -6.19 -5.67
CA GLU A 17 -12.47 -7.09 -5.54
C GLU A 17 -12.51 -7.65 -4.11
N ALA A 18 -13.60 -7.40 -3.38
CA ALA A 18 -13.85 -8.01 -2.09
C ALA A 18 -14.47 -9.41 -2.27
N ILE A 19 -13.84 -10.44 -1.72
CA ILE A 19 -14.30 -11.84 -1.83
C ILE A 19 -14.71 -12.46 -0.49
N ALA A 20 -14.55 -11.72 0.62
CA ALA A 20 -15.02 -12.09 1.95
C ALA A 20 -15.44 -10.85 2.75
N SER A 21 -16.14 -11.06 3.87
CA SER A 21 -16.51 -9.97 4.78
C SER A 21 -15.28 -9.30 5.40
N PHE A 22 -15.34 -7.98 5.54
CA PHE A 22 -14.31 -7.17 6.21
C PHE A 22 -14.56 -7.01 7.71
N ASP A 23 -15.60 -7.61 8.28
CA ASP A 23 -15.97 -7.43 9.69
C ASP A 23 -14.82 -7.79 10.64
N ASN A 24 -14.06 -8.85 10.32
CA ASN A 24 -12.90 -9.27 11.11
C ASN A 24 -11.76 -8.24 11.12
N LEU A 25 -11.76 -7.31 10.16
CA LEU A 25 -10.75 -6.24 10.05
C LEU A 25 -11.10 -5.03 10.93
N LEU A 26 -12.33 -4.93 11.45
CA LEU A 26 -12.77 -3.83 12.32
C LEU A 26 -12.12 -3.83 13.71
N SER A 27 -11.41 -4.91 14.06
CA SER A 27 -10.69 -5.04 15.34
C SER A 27 -9.36 -4.27 15.38
N TYR A 28 -8.91 -3.71 14.25
CA TYR A 28 -7.63 -3.00 14.14
C TYR A 28 -7.86 -1.50 14.00
N SER A 29 -7.14 -0.70 14.79
CA SER A 29 -7.20 0.77 14.71
C SER A 29 -6.64 1.28 13.38
N PHE A 30 -5.70 0.54 12.78
CA PHE A 30 -5.27 0.68 11.40
C PHE A 30 -4.91 -0.68 10.81
N PHE A 31 -5.24 -0.90 9.53
CA PHE A 31 -4.66 -2.01 8.78
C PHE A 31 -4.28 -1.66 7.34
N ALA A 32 -3.35 -2.43 6.81
CA ALA A 32 -2.96 -2.48 5.41
C ALA A 32 -2.43 -3.88 5.05
N GLY A 33 -2.12 -4.12 3.79
CA GLY A 33 -1.46 -5.35 3.35
C GLY A 33 -0.13 -5.11 2.67
N LYS A 34 0.75 -6.11 2.74
CA LYS A 34 1.96 -6.18 1.94
C LYS A 34 1.66 -6.51 0.47
N GLU A 35 2.29 -5.83 -0.49
CA GLU A 35 2.26 -6.30 -1.89
C GLU A 35 3.33 -7.36 -2.18
N ASP A 36 4.41 -7.34 -1.41
CA ASP A 36 5.54 -8.27 -1.45
C ASP A 36 6.25 -8.29 -0.09
N ASP A 37 7.40 -8.96 0.01
CA ASP A 37 8.12 -9.13 1.28
C ASP A 37 8.68 -7.81 1.85
N GLU A 38 8.79 -6.76 1.05
CA GLU A 38 9.42 -5.49 1.42
C GLU A 38 8.43 -4.34 1.61
N MET A 39 7.31 -4.36 0.88
CA MET A 39 6.47 -3.19 0.61
C MET A 39 5.04 -3.36 1.10
N ILE A 40 4.54 -2.36 1.82
CA ILE A 40 3.14 -2.21 2.21
C ILE A 40 2.43 -1.42 1.12
N ASN A 41 1.31 -1.93 0.61
CA ASN A 41 0.54 -1.31 -0.44
C ASN A 41 -0.63 -0.48 0.14
N GLY A 42 -1.04 0.55 -0.61
CA GLY A 42 -2.12 1.47 -0.24
C GLY A 42 -3.45 1.24 -0.95
N ALA A 43 -3.59 0.17 -1.75
CA ALA A 43 -4.81 -0.13 -2.51
C ALA A 43 -5.96 -0.59 -1.62
N ILE A 44 -5.67 -1.11 -0.42
CA ILE A 44 -6.65 -1.28 0.64
C ILE A 44 -6.05 -0.84 1.97
N LEU A 45 -6.77 0.05 2.66
CA LEU A 45 -6.40 0.60 3.95
C LEU A 45 -7.65 0.67 4.84
N GLY A 46 -7.50 0.34 6.11
CA GLY A 46 -8.52 0.63 7.12
C GLY A 46 -7.93 1.47 8.24
N ALA A 47 -8.73 2.38 8.79
CA ALA A 47 -8.32 3.17 9.93
C ALA A 47 -9.49 3.72 10.73
N GLU A 48 -9.27 3.92 12.02
CA GLU A 48 -10.12 4.78 12.83
C GLU A 48 -9.96 6.26 12.43
N LYS A 49 -11.03 7.03 12.65
CA LYS A 49 -11.02 8.48 12.45
C LYS A 49 -9.94 9.11 13.34
N GLY A 50 -9.13 9.99 12.76
CA GLY A 50 -8.10 10.72 13.48
C GLY A 50 -6.83 9.92 13.79
N HIS A 51 -6.66 8.71 13.22
CA HIS A 51 -5.52 7.86 13.55
C HIS A 51 -4.16 8.50 13.19
N GLU A 52 -3.25 8.60 14.16
CA GLU A 52 -1.96 9.31 14.03
C GLU A 52 -1.06 8.74 12.92
N PHE A 53 -1.07 7.42 12.74
CA PHE A 53 -0.35 6.77 11.64
C PHE A 53 -0.82 7.25 10.26
N VAL A 54 -2.14 7.42 10.07
CA VAL A 54 -2.73 7.94 8.82
C VAL A 54 -2.34 9.40 8.61
N PHE A 55 -2.32 10.19 9.69
CA PHE A 55 -1.86 11.59 9.64
C PHE A 55 -0.41 11.68 9.17
N SER A 56 0.46 10.84 9.71
CA SER A 56 1.88 10.77 9.34
C SER A 56 2.05 10.44 7.85
N ILE A 57 1.28 9.47 7.34
CA ILE A 57 1.29 9.13 5.91
C ILE A 57 0.77 10.30 5.07
N TYR A 58 -0.33 10.93 5.49
CA TYR A 58 -0.93 12.05 4.78
C TYR A 58 0.04 13.22 4.61
N GLU A 59 0.71 13.65 5.69
CA GLU A 59 1.67 14.76 5.63
C GLU A 59 2.88 14.43 4.75
N GLU A 60 3.38 13.18 4.81
CA GLU A 60 4.49 12.77 3.97
C GLU A 60 4.09 12.64 2.48
N VAL A 61 2.88 12.17 2.18
CA VAL A 61 2.32 12.18 0.81
C VAL A 61 2.21 13.61 0.29
N LYS A 62 1.68 14.54 1.08
CA LYS A 62 1.56 15.95 0.72
C LYS A 62 2.92 16.59 0.42
N LYS A 63 3.95 16.27 1.23
CA LYS A 63 5.33 16.69 0.97
C LYS A 63 5.89 16.06 -0.31
N SER A 64 5.65 14.77 -0.50
CA SER A 64 6.09 13.99 -1.66
C SER A 64 5.57 14.58 -2.97
N LEU A 65 4.27 14.92 -3.04
CA LEU A 65 3.62 15.51 -4.21
C LEU A 65 4.22 16.86 -4.64
N ARG A 66 4.84 17.59 -3.71
CA ARG A 66 5.50 18.88 -4.00
C ARG A 66 6.96 18.75 -4.41
N THR A 67 7.55 17.58 -4.24
CA THR A 67 9.01 17.40 -4.34
C THR A 67 9.39 16.33 -5.35
N ASN A 68 9.03 15.08 -5.05
CA ASN A 68 9.66 13.91 -5.65
C ASN A 68 8.65 12.88 -6.17
N PHE A 69 7.34 13.06 -5.93
CA PHE A 69 6.28 12.14 -6.34
C PHE A 69 6.58 10.68 -5.97
N ILE A 70 7.04 10.48 -4.73
CA ILE A 70 7.26 9.17 -4.13
C ILE A 70 5.92 8.43 -4.03
N PRO A 71 5.84 7.18 -4.53
CA PRO A 71 4.64 6.36 -4.43
C PRO A 71 4.22 6.09 -2.98
N ILE A 72 2.91 6.00 -2.76
CA ILE A 72 2.31 5.67 -1.45
C ILE A 72 2.92 4.41 -0.81
N PRO A 73 3.12 3.28 -1.53
CA PRO A 73 3.67 2.08 -0.90
C PRO A 73 5.01 2.31 -0.19
N ARG A 74 5.87 3.16 -0.77
CA ARG A 74 7.16 3.51 -0.17
C ARG A 74 7.01 4.40 1.05
N ILE A 75 6.06 5.32 1.02
CA ILE A 75 5.79 6.23 2.13
C ILE A 75 5.25 5.45 3.32
N ILE A 76 4.23 4.60 3.13
CA ILE A 76 3.66 3.77 4.19
C ILE A 76 4.74 2.88 4.80
N THR A 77 5.50 2.18 3.95
CA THR A 77 6.60 1.30 4.40
C THR A 77 7.66 2.07 5.20
N TYR A 78 8.07 3.25 4.72
CA TYR A 78 9.05 4.08 5.42
C TYR A 78 8.55 4.54 6.80
N ILE A 79 7.29 4.97 6.90
CA ILE A 79 6.71 5.41 8.17
C ILE A 79 6.54 4.22 9.11
N TYR A 80 6.04 3.09 8.61
CA TYR A 80 5.90 1.85 9.37
C TYR A 80 7.24 1.41 9.98
N LYS A 81 8.32 1.36 9.18
CA LYS A 81 9.66 0.96 9.64
C LYS A 81 10.28 1.92 10.66
N LYS A 82 9.85 3.19 10.67
CA LYS A 82 10.34 4.19 11.63
C LYS A 82 9.48 4.32 12.88
N ASN A 83 8.25 3.81 12.85
CA ASN A 83 7.33 3.97 13.96
C ASN A 83 7.73 3.02 15.09
N THR A 84 7.89 3.56 16.29
CA THR A 84 8.22 2.79 17.49
C THR A 84 6.98 2.27 18.21
N ASN A 85 5.80 2.84 17.91
CA ASN A 85 4.53 2.38 18.46
C ASN A 85 3.64 1.82 17.35
N LEU A 86 3.50 0.49 17.33
CA LEU A 86 2.67 -0.25 16.38
C LEU A 86 1.43 -0.86 17.04
N GLU A 87 1.08 -0.41 18.25
CA GLU A 87 -0.14 -0.86 18.92
C GLU A 87 -1.37 -0.54 18.06
N GLY A 88 -2.24 -1.54 17.87
CA GLY A 88 -3.44 -1.43 17.03
C GLY A 88 -3.19 -1.41 15.51
N ILE A 89 -1.94 -1.33 15.05
CA ILE A 89 -1.55 -1.33 13.63
C ILE A 89 -1.34 -2.78 13.16
N LYS A 90 -2.15 -3.23 12.21
CA LYS A 90 -2.02 -4.55 11.59
C LYS A 90 -1.59 -4.47 10.14
N ILE A 91 -0.41 -5.01 9.83
CA ILE A 91 0.02 -5.25 8.45
C ILE A 91 -0.17 -6.73 8.13
N PHE A 92 -1.03 -7.02 7.16
CA PHE A 92 -1.29 -8.38 6.71
C PHE A 92 -0.27 -8.83 5.66
N GLU A 93 -0.01 -10.13 5.62
CA GLU A 93 0.74 -10.76 4.53
C GLU A 93 -0.02 -10.64 3.20
N LYS A 94 0.70 -10.75 2.09
CA LYS A 94 0.19 -10.44 0.75
C LYS A 94 -1.03 -11.28 0.38
N GLU A 95 -1.11 -12.51 0.84
CA GLU A 95 -2.18 -13.46 0.50
C GLU A 95 -3.57 -12.99 0.95
N VAL A 96 -3.63 -12.06 1.92
CA VAL A 96 -4.89 -11.55 2.46
C VAL A 96 -5.60 -10.61 1.48
N PHE A 97 -4.85 -9.76 0.77
CA PHE A 97 -5.43 -8.73 -0.13
C PHE A 97 -4.84 -8.71 -1.55
N TYR A 98 -3.66 -9.31 -1.71
CA TYR A 98 -2.85 -9.34 -2.93
C TYR A 98 -2.40 -10.78 -3.23
N PRO A 99 -3.34 -11.76 -3.31
CA PRO A 99 -3.00 -13.16 -3.56
C PRO A 99 -2.25 -13.37 -4.88
N PHE A 100 -2.45 -12.46 -5.83
CA PHE A 100 -1.85 -12.49 -7.14
C PHE A 100 -1.28 -11.12 -7.53
N ASN A 101 -0.10 -11.13 -8.14
CA ASN A 101 0.50 -9.97 -8.78
C ASN A 101 1.04 -10.39 -10.17
N PRO A 102 0.45 -9.94 -11.28
CA PRO A 102 0.87 -10.35 -12.62
C PRO A 102 2.28 -9.89 -12.96
N TYR A 103 2.86 -8.94 -12.23
CA TYR A 103 4.23 -8.47 -12.47
C TYR A 103 5.28 -9.26 -11.70
N ALA A 104 4.88 -10.03 -10.68
CA ALA A 104 5.75 -10.89 -9.89
C ALA A 104 5.58 -12.38 -10.22
N SER A 105 4.43 -12.78 -10.77
CA SER A 105 4.15 -14.18 -11.11
C SER A 105 4.70 -14.58 -12.49
N PRO A 106 5.22 -15.80 -12.68
CA PRO A 106 5.56 -16.33 -14.00
C PRO A 106 4.31 -16.49 -14.89
N ILE A 107 3.18 -16.88 -14.28
CA ILE A 107 1.89 -17.01 -14.95
C ILE A 107 1.15 -15.68 -14.82
N LYS A 108 0.83 -15.04 -15.93
CA LYS A 108 0.22 -13.70 -15.98
C LYS A 108 -1.30 -13.72 -15.83
N GLN A 109 -1.80 -14.69 -15.08
CA GLN A 109 -3.22 -14.92 -14.85
C GLN A 109 -3.43 -15.34 -13.40
N LEU A 110 -4.46 -14.78 -12.77
CA LEU A 110 -4.92 -15.21 -11.46
C LEU A 110 -5.50 -16.62 -11.57
N LEU A 111 -5.00 -17.54 -10.75
CA LEU A 111 -5.45 -18.92 -10.66
C LEU A 111 -6.15 -19.17 -9.32
N TYR A 112 -7.04 -20.15 -9.28
CA TYR A 112 -7.73 -20.53 -8.03
C TYR A 112 -6.76 -20.88 -6.90
N GLN A 113 -5.61 -21.49 -7.22
CA GLN A 113 -4.56 -21.83 -6.26
C GLN A 113 -3.90 -20.61 -5.59
N ASP A 114 -4.00 -19.42 -6.20
CA ASP A 114 -3.45 -18.19 -5.62
C ASP A 114 -4.36 -17.68 -4.49
N ILE A 115 -5.64 -18.04 -4.50
CA ILE A 115 -6.64 -17.64 -3.50
C ILE A 115 -6.55 -18.61 -2.31
N GLN A 116 -6.20 -18.07 -1.15
CA GLN A 116 -6.09 -18.83 0.09
C GLN A 116 -7.34 -18.67 0.96
N LYS A 117 -7.48 -19.52 1.98
CA LYS A 117 -8.62 -19.49 2.91
C LYS A 117 -8.75 -18.15 3.65
N ASN A 118 -7.65 -17.46 3.88
CA ASN A 118 -7.58 -16.15 4.53
C ASN A 118 -7.54 -14.98 3.53
N THR A 119 -7.68 -15.23 2.23
CA THR A 119 -7.81 -14.15 1.23
C THR A 119 -9.17 -13.50 1.38
N VAL A 120 -9.16 -12.17 1.52
CA VAL A 120 -10.33 -11.35 1.77
C VAL A 120 -10.60 -10.40 0.60
N ALA A 121 -9.56 -9.99 -0.12
CA ALA A 121 -9.69 -9.21 -1.33
C ALA A 121 -8.64 -9.59 -2.39
N ILE A 122 -8.88 -9.16 -3.63
CA ILE A 122 -8.02 -9.37 -4.80
C ILE A 122 -7.79 -8.01 -5.47
N HIS A 123 -6.53 -7.67 -5.76
CA HIS A 123 -6.18 -6.47 -6.52
C HIS A 123 -5.98 -6.80 -8.00
N HIS A 124 -6.72 -6.14 -8.90
CA HIS A 124 -6.69 -6.34 -10.35
C HIS A 124 -5.69 -5.41 -11.05
N TRP A 125 -4.39 -5.69 -10.86
CA TRP A 125 -3.28 -4.80 -11.26
C TRP A 125 -3.21 -4.47 -12.76
N SER A 126 -3.47 -3.21 -13.12
CA SER A 126 -3.32 -2.73 -14.52
C SER A 126 -1.92 -2.19 -14.87
N LYS A 127 -1.15 -1.68 -13.88
CA LYS A 127 0.15 -0.99 -14.07
C LYS A 127 0.16 0.02 -15.23
N SER A 128 -0.96 0.70 -15.41
CA SER A 128 -1.16 1.71 -16.47
C SER A 128 -0.16 2.88 -16.37
N TRP A 129 0.43 3.12 -15.20
CA TRP A 129 1.38 4.20 -14.93
C TRP A 129 2.85 3.74 -15.03
N ASN A 130 3.27 3.23 -16.18
CA ASN A 130 4.64 2.76 -16.40
C ASN A 130 5.52 3.82 -17.10
N PRO A 131 6.49 4.45 -16.41
CA PRO A 131 7.37 5.45 -17.02
C PRO A 131 8.32 4.81 -18.05
N SER A 132 8.76 5.61 -19.02
CA SER A 132 9.72 5.19 -20.03
C SER A 132 11.08 4.85 -19.42
N PHE A 133 11.93 4.10 -20.15
CA PHE A 133 13.26 3.76 -19.68
C PHE A 133 14.10 4.99 -19.32
N ILE A 134 14.06 6.03 -20.16
CA ILE A 134 14.76 7.31 -19.91
C ILE A 134 14.27 7.96 -18.62
N GLN A 135 12.95 8.00 -18.41
CA GLN A 135 12.36 8.54 -17.18
C GLN A 135 12.77 7.73 -15.95
N LYS A 136 12.86 6.39 -16.05
CA LYS A 136 13.33 5.52 -14.96
C LYS A 136 14.78 5.82 -14.61
N CYS A 137 15.67 5.93 -15.60
CA CYS A 137 17.07 6.28 -15.40
C CYS A 137 17.24 7.66 -14.74
N PHE A 138 16.53 8.68 -15.27
CA PHE A 138 16.57 10.03 -14.69
C PHE A 138 16.07 10.06 -13.25
N ARG A 139 14.95 9.40 -12.95
CA ARG A 139 14.41 9.28 -11.58
C ARG A 139 15.40 8.58 -10.64
N ARG A 140 16.07 7.53 -11.11
CA ARG A 140 17.09 6.81 -10.31
C ARG A 140 18.30 7.70 -10.02
N LEU A 141 18.82 8.41 -11.02
CA LEU A 141 19.95 9.32 -10.83
C LEU A 141 19.58 10.48 -9.88
N LYS A 142 18.43 11.13 -10.10
CA LYS A 142 17.93 12.20 -9.22
C LYS A 142 17.84 11.75 -7.76
N ARG A 143 17.37 10.52 -7.52
CA ARG A 143 17.27 9.94 -6.17
C ARG A 143 18.61 9.72 -5.48
N ILE A 144 19.63 9.25 -6.23
CA ILE A 144 20.98 9.02 -5.70
C ILE A 144 21.59 10.36 -5.29
N ILE A 145 21.52 11.35 -6.19
CA ILE A 145 22.02 12.71 -5.93
C ILE A 145 21.30 13.34 -4.74
N SER A 146 19.97 13.15 -4.63
CA SER A 146 19.17 13.73 -3.55
C SER A 146 19.22 12.96 -2.23
N LYS A 147 19.97 11.83 -2.12
CA LYS A 147 20.00 10.94 -0.95
C LYS A 147 18.61 10.63 -0.39
N SER A 148 17.72 10.12 -1.25
CA SER A 148 16.32 9.92 -0.90
C SER A 148 16.14 8.87 0.22
N LYS A 149 15.56 9.29 1.35
CA LYS A 149 15.32 8.45 2.55
C LYS A 149 14.30 7.30 2.40
N TYR A 150 13.60 7.21 1.28
CA TYR A 150 12.56 6.20 1.01
C TYR A 150 13.08 4.96 0.28
N TYR A 151 14.40 4.87 0.13
CA TYR A 151 15.11 3.90 -0.69
C TYR A 151 16.39 3.45 0.00
#